data_AF-A0A315DEX0-F1
#
_entry.id   AF-A0A315DEX0-F1
#
_cell.length_a   1.000
_cell.length_b   1.000
_cell.length_c   1.000
_cell.angle_alpha   90.00
_cell.angle_beta   90.00
_cell.angle_gamma   90.00
#
_symmetry.space_group_name_H-M   'P 1'
#
loop_
_entity.id
_entity.type
_entity.pdbx_description
1 polymer ?
#
loop_
_entity_poly.entity_id
_entity_poly.type
_entity_poly.pdbx_seq_one_letter_code
_entity_poly.pdbx_strand_id
1 'polypeptide(L)'
;MALIEALIASAVLGIGLVGATQLTLKTLNTASESRQHTVAQHLAQEAMDCLHAQARTGITWCPPQTSVQVQGVRYQREARSTPRGDGTLHDLHVRVQWAAADNFIDWHSSVSAVPGWLGVSSP
;
A
#
# COMPACT_ATOMS: atom_id res chain seq x y z
N MET A 1 -35.74 -20.24 44.08
CA MET A 1 -34.29 -20.10 43.80
C MET A 1 -33.94 -20.04 42.30
N ALA A 2 -34.77 -20.50 41.36
CA ALA A 2 -34.44 -20.52 39.92
C ALA A 2 -34.34 -19.14 39.21
N LEU A 3 -34.95 -18.08 39.75
CA LEU A 3 -35.01 -16.75 39.11
C LEU A 3 -33.66 -16.02 39.09
N ILE A 4 -32.83 -16.20 40.13
CA ILE A 4 -31.54 -15.51 40.26
C ILE A 4 -30.51 -16.09 39.28
N GLU A 5 -30.50 -17.40 39.09
CA GLU A 5 -29.60 -18.05 38.13
C GLU A 5 -29.92 -17.69 36.68
N ALA A 6 -31.21 -17.60 36.33
CA ALA A 6 -31.63 -17.16 35.00
C ALA A 6 -31.19 -15.71 34.69
N LEU A 7 -31.22 -14.82 35.71
CA LEU A 7 -30.73 -13.45 35.60
C LEU A 7 -29.22 -13.40 35.34
N ILE A 8 -28.44 -14.17 36.10
CA ILE A 8 -26.99 -14.24 35.93
C ILE A 8 -26.64 -14.83 34.55
N ALA A 9 -27.32 -15.90 34.15
CA ALA A 9 -27.11 -16.52 32.83
C ALA A 9 -27.42 -15.54 31.69
N SER A 10 -28.52 -14.77 31.79
CA SER A 10 -28.87 -13.77 30.78
C SER A 10 -27.87 -12.60 30.71
N ALA A 11 -27.32 -12.16 31.85
CA ALA A 11 -26.31 -11.11 31.90
C ALA A 11 -24.98 -11.57 31.25
N VAL A 12 -24.52 -12.78 31.56
CA VAL A 12 -23.31 -13.36 30.94
C VAL A 12 -23.50 -13.55 29.43
N LEU A 13 -24.68 -13.99 29.01
CA LEU A 13 -25.01 -14.18 27.59
C LEU A 13 -25.05 -12.85 26.83
N GLY A 14 -25.60 -11.80 27.44
CA GLY A 14 -25.58 -10.44 26.90
C GLY A 14 -24.17 -9.88 26.73
N ILE A 15 -23.31 -10.02 27.75
CA ILE A 15 -21.90 -9.58 27.69
C ILE A 15 -21.13 -10.38 26.61
N GLY A 16 -21.35 -11.69 26.53
CA GLY A 16 -20.73 -12.56 25.53
C GLY A 16 -21.11 -12.17 24.09
N LEU A 17 -22.37 -11.82 23.86
CA LEU A 17 -22.86 -11.43 22.53
C LEU A 17 -22.31 -10.06 22.10
N VAL A 18 -22.24 -9.09 23.02
CA VAL A 18 -21.58 -7.80 22.75
C VAL A 18 -20.10 -8.00 22.43
N GLY A 19 -19.39 -8.85 23.17
CA GLY A 19 -17.99 -9.18 22.89
C GLY A 19 -17.78 -9.78 21.48
N ALA A 20 -18.66 -10.70 21.07
CA ALA A 20 -18.60 -11.32 19.74
C ALA A 20 -18.80 -10.30 18.61
N THR A 21 -19.77 -9.40 18.74
CA THR A 21 -20.04 -8.37 17.71
C THR A 21 -18.87 -7.40 17.54
N GLN A 22 -18.20 -6.99 18.63
CA GLN A 22 -17.03 -6.14 18.58
C GLN A 22 -15.86 -6.80 17.83
N LEU A 23 -15.65 -8.10 18.06
CA LEU A 23 -14.67 -8.90 17.33
C LEU A 23 -15.02 -8.97 15.83
N THR A 24 -16.29 -9.18 15.48
CA THR A 24 -16.74 -9.22 14.08
C THR A 24 -16.55 -7.88 13.37
N LEU A 25 -16.87 -6.76 14.01
CA LEU A 25 -16.65 -5.44 13.42
C LEU A 25 -15.15 -5.17 13.19
N LYS A 26 -14.32 -5.56 14.16
CA LYS A 26 -12.87 -5.40 14.05
C LYS A 26 -12.29 -6.24 12.92
N THR A 27 -12.72 -7.50 12.78
CA THR A 27 -12.24 -8.37 11.70
C THR A 27 -12.64 -7.87 10.31
N LEU A 28 -13.87 -7.33 10.16
CA LEU A 28 -14.30 -6.71 8.91
C LEU A 28 -13.45 -5.48 8.56
N ASN A 29 -13.14 -4.63 9.55
CA ASN A 29 -12.29 -3.47 9.34
C ASN A 29 -10.88 -3.88 8.90
N THR A 30 -10.26 -4.83 9.61
CA THR A 30 -8.93 -5.35 9.26
C THR A 30 -8.91 -6.00 7.86
N ALA A 31 -9.98 -6.69 7.46
CA ALA A 31 -10.09 -7.26 6.12
C ALA A 31 -10.17 -6.17 5.03
N SER A 32 -10.91 -5.09 5.28
CA SER A 32 -10.98 -3.93 4.37
C SER A 32 -9.63 -3.25 4.24
N GLU A 33 -8.98 -2.96 5.36
CA GLU A 33 -7.64 -2.37 5.40
C GLU A 33 -6.62 -3.23 4.63
N SER A 34 -6.63 -4.53 4.86
CA SER A 34 -5.73 -5.48 4.18
C SER A 34 -5.93 -5.46 2.66
N ARG A 35 -7.19 -5.42 2.19
CA ARG A 35 -7.49 -5.28 0.75
C ARG A 35 -6.96 -3.98 0.18
N GLN A 36 -7.19 -2.86 0.88
CA GLN A 36 -6.73 -1.56 0.41
C GLN A 36 -5.20 -1.51 0.32
N HIS A 37 -4.51 -2.09 1.29
CA HIS A 37 -3.06 -2.26 1.26
C HIS A 37 -2.63 -3.10 0.06
N THR A 38 -3.22 -4.27 -0.19
CA THR A 38 -2.85 -5.09 -1.36
C THR A 38 -3.03 -4.34 -2.68
N VAL A 39 -4.13 -3.59 -2.83
CA VAL A 39 -4.36 -2.74 -4.01
C VAL A 39 -3.30 -1.65 -4.12
N ALA A 40 -2.98 -0.97 -3.02
CA ALA A 40 -1.94 0.06 -3.01
C ALA A 40 -0.58 -0.52 -3.42
N GLN A 41 -0.18 -1.67 -2.85
CA GLN A 41 1.08 -2.35 -3.19
C GLN A 41 1.13 -2.70 -4.68
N HIS A 42 0.04 -3.22 -5.23
CA HIS A 42 -0.05 -3.53 -6.65
C HIS A 42 0.12 -2.28 -7.53
N LEU A 43 -0.59 -1.19 -7.20
CA LEU A 43 -0.49 0.09 -7.92
C LEU A 43 0.91 0.71 -7.83
N ALA A 44 1.60 0.55 -6.70
CA ALA A 44 2.97 1.00 -6.51
C ALA A 44 3.94 0.20 -7.38
N GLN A 45 3.76 -1.12 -7.45
CA GLN A 45 4.59 -2.01 -8.24
C GLN A 45 4.49 -1.71 -9.74
N GLU A 46 3.28 -1.52 -10.26
CA GLU A 46 3.07 -1.10 -11.65
C GLU A 46 3.78 0.22 -11.99
N ALA A 47 3.72 1.20 -11.09
CA ALA A 47 4.42 2.47 -11.31
C ALA A 47 5.93 2.32 -11.21
N MET A 48 6.43 1.48 -10.31
CA MET A 48 7.86 1.20 -10.19
C MET A 48 8.39 0.52 -11.46
N ASP A 49 7.66 -0.48 -11.98
CA ASP A 49 7.99 -1.16 -13.23
C ASP A 49 8.03 -0.17 -14.42
N CYS A 50 7.08 0.77 -14.45
CA CYS A 50 7.08 1.85 -15.42
C CYS A 50 8.35 2.71 -15.30
N LEU A 51 8.69 3.17 -14.09
CA LEU A 51 9.88 3.99 -13.85
C LEU A 51 11.18 3.24 -14.21
N HIS A 52 11.25 1.93 -13.97
CA HIS A 52 12.37 1.10 -14.43
C HIS A 52 12.48 1.05 -15.95
N ALA A 53 11.36 0.96 -16.66
CA ALA A 53 11.34 1.01 -18.11
C ALA A 53 11.75 2.40 -18.65
N GLN A 54 11.27 3.48 -18.03
CA GLN A 54 11.67 4.85 -18.34
C GLN A 54 13.18 5.05 -18.15
N ALA A 55 13.74 4.59 -17.03
CA ALA A 55 15.17 4.72 -16.76
C ALA A 55 16.04 3.95 -17.77
N ARG A 56 15.59 2.77 -18.24
CA ARG A 56 16.31 1.99 -19.25
C ARG A 56 16.22 2.57 -20.66
N THR A 57 15.06 3.11 -21.02
CA THR A 57 14.82 3.62 -22.38
C THR A 57 15.19 5.09 -22.54
N GLY A 58 15.30 5.84 -21.43
CA GLY A 58 15.48 7.29 -21.42
C GLY A 58 14.22 8.06 -21.84
N ILE A 59 13.10 7.39 -22.08
CA ILE A 59 11.87 8.00 -22.59
C ILE A 59 10.88 8.20 -21.45
N THR A 60 10.46 9.45 -21.22
CA THR A 60 9.54 9.82 -20.14
C THR A 60 8.09 9.55 -20.55
N TRP A 61 7.59 8.36 -20.18
CA TRP A 61 6.19 7.96 -20.43
C TRP A 61 5.36 7.72 -19.17
N CYS A 62 6.01 7.59 -18.00
CA CYS A 62 5.28 7.33 -16.76
C CYS A 62 4.65 8.63 -16.24
N PRO A 63 3.33 8.67 -16.01
CA PRO A 63 2.68 9.86 -15.50
C PRO A 63 3.18 10.14 -14.07
N PRO A 64 3.64 11.37 -13.77
CA PRO A 64 4.25 11.68 -12.47
C PRO A 64 3.23 11.68 -11.33
N GLN A 65 1.96 11.94 -11.64
CA GLN A 65 0.86 11.83 -10.71
C GLN A 65 -0.39 11.31 -11.43
N THR A 66 -1.13 10.42 -10.81
CA THR A 66 -2.36 9.83 -11.36
C THR A 66 -3.32 9.48 -10.24
N SER A 67 -4.61 9.74 -10.47
CA SER A 67 -5.67 9.28 -9.58
C SER A 67 -6.35 8.05 -10.17
N VAL A 68 -6.48 6.99 -9.38
CA VAL A 68 -7.15 5.74 -9.77
C VAL A 68 -8.26 5.45 -8.78
N GLN A 69 -9.44 5.07 -9.27
CA GLN A 69 -10.54 4.64 -8.39
C GLN A 69 -10.69 3.12 -8.48
N VAL A 70 -10.50 2.43 -7.36
CA VAL A 70 -10.59 0.97 -7.27
C VAL A 70 -11.58 0.62 -6.15
N GLN A 71 -12.61 -0.15 -6.49
CA GLN A 71 -13.64 -0.58 -5.52
C GLN A 71 -14.24 0.57 -4.69
N GLY A 72 -14.42 1.74 -5.32
CA GLY A 72 -14.97 2.94 -4.68
C GLY A 72 -13.96 3.77 -3.87
N VAL A 73 -12.75 3.27 -3.63
CA VAL A 73 -11.67 4.02 -2.97
C VAL A 73 -10.84 4.75 -4.02
N ARG A 74 -10.59 6.05 -3.78
CA ARG A 74 -9.71 6.86 -4.62
C ARG A 74 -8.27 6.74 -4.11
N TYR A 75 -7.40 6.23 -4.96
CA TYR A 75 -5.95 6.20 -4.78
C TYR A 75 -5.33 7.35 -5.56
N GLN A 76 -4.35 8.02 -4.95
CA GLN A 76 -3.46 8.94 -5.65
C GLN A 76 -2.08 8.29 -5.69
N ARG A 77 -1.55 8.15 -6.89
CA ARG A 77 -0.24 7.58 -7.16
C ARG A 77 0.68 8.66 -7.69
N GLU A 78 1.81 8.85 -7.02
CA GLU A 78 2.89 9.71 -7.45
C GLU A 78 4.09 8.83 -7.82
N ALA A 79 4.68 9.09 -8.98
CA ALA A 79 5.85 8.38 -9.48
C ALA A 79 6.90 9.41 -9.90
N ARG A 80 8.10 9.31 -9.35
CA ARG A 80 9.19 10.26 -9.63
C ARG A 80 10.47 9.49 -9.89
N SER A 81 11.19 9.91 -10.93
CA SER A 81 12.56 9.49 -11.19
C SER A 81 13.46 10.71 -11.03
N THR A 82 14.45 10.63 -10.16
CA THR A 82 15.44 11.68 -9.93
C THR A 82 16.83 11.14 -10.25
N PRO A 83 17.55 11.72 -11.22
CA PRO A 83 18.93 11.35 -11.46
C PRO A 83 19.81 11.72 -10.25
N ARG A 84 20.75 10.86 -9.91
CA ARG A 84 21.72 11.02 -8.82
C ARG A 84 23.14 11.01 -9.40
N GLY A 85 24.00 11.90 -8.90
CA GLY A 85 25.41 11.98 -9.30
C GLY A 85 25.59 12.55 -10.71
N ASP A 86 26.36 11.86 -11.54
CA ASP A 86 26.65 12.19 -12.94
C ASP A 86 25.51 11.85 -13.91
N GLY A 87 24.36 11.43 -13.39
CA GLY A 87 23.20 11.01 -14.18
C GLY A 87 23.23 9.54 -14.59
N THR A 88 24.22 8.77 -14.13
CA THR A 88 24.25 7.31 -14.35
C THR A 88 23.34 6.56 -13.39
N LEU A 89 23.05 7.09 -12.20
CA LEU A 89 22.11 6.47 -11.26
C LEU A 89 20.79 7.25 -11.26
N HIS A 90 19.68 6.54 -11.21
CA HIS A 90 18.35 7.11 -11.07
C HIS A 90 17.71 6.55 -9.80
N ASP A 91 17.34 7.45 -8.90
CA ASP A 91 16.46 7.12 -7.79
C ASP A 91 15.02 7.17 -8.26
N LEU A 92 14.29 6.13 -7.94
CA LEU A 92 12.90 5.94 -8.29
C LEU A 92 12.10 5.94 -7.01
N HIS A 93 11.06 6.76 -7.00
CA HIS A 93 10.21 6.97 -5.86
C HIS A 93 8.77 6.82 -6.30
N VAL A 94 8.03 5.95 -5.63
CA VAL A 94 6.60 5.78 -5.85
C VAL A 94 5.87 5.90 -4.53
N ARG A 95 4.89 6.79 -4.49
CA ARG A 95 4.01 6.96 -3.34
C ARG A 95 2.57 6.69 -3.76
N VAL A 96 1.87 5.87 -3.00
CA VAL A 96 0.44 5.63 -3.20
C VAL A 96 -0.28 5.98 -1.91
N GLN A 97 -1.22 6.92 -1.99
CA GLN A 97 -2.02 7.37 -0.86
C GLN A 97 -3.52 7.10 -1.12
N TRP A 98 -4.25 6.73 -0.08
CA TRP A 98 -5.70 6.51 -0.11
C TRP A 98 -6.33 6.98 1.21
N ALA A 99 -7.65 7.09 1.24
CA ALA A 99 -8.42 7.50 2.42
C ALA A 99 -7.88 8.79 3.09
N ALA A 100 -8.29 9.95 2.57
CA ALA A 100 -7.98 11.28 3.12
C ALA A 100 -6.50 11.54 3.49
N ALA A 101 -5.57 10.94 2.73
CA ALA A 101 -4.11 11.08 2.88
C ALA A 101 -3.47 10.51 4.15
N ASP A 102 -4.25 9.94 5.08
CA ASP A 102 -3.71 9.31 6.29
C ASP A 102 -3.05 7.95 5.99
N ASN A 103 -3.52 7.26 4.95
CA ASN A 103 -2.99 5.97 4.56
C ASN A 103 -2.14 6.10 3.31
N PHE A 104 -0.87 5.74 3.41
CA PHE A 104 0.04 5.75 2.28
C PHE A 104 1.04 4.61 2.35
N ILE A 105 1.58 4.26 1.19
CA ILE A 105 2.80 3.48 1.06
C ILE A 105 3.80 4.27 0.24
N ASP A 106 5.06 4.06 0.56
CA ASP A 106 6.19 4.75 -0.05
C ASP A 106 7.26 3.72 -0.41
N TRP A 107 7.62 3.68 -1.69
CA TRP A 107 8.56 2.74 -2.29
C TRP A 107 9.73 3.48 -2.90
N HIS A 108 10.94 3.08 -2.51
CA HIS A 108 12.19 3.58 -3.08
C HIS A 108 12.94 2.46 -3.77
N SER A 109 13.48 2.77 -4.93
CA SER A 109 14.40 1.91 -5.67
C SER A 109 15.47 2.79 -6.33
N SER A 110 16.63 2.22 -6.64
CA SER A 110 17.64 2.90 -7.44
C SER A 110 18.02 2.00 -8.60
N VAL A 111 18.19 2.57 -9.78
CA VAL A 111 18.64 1.85 -10.98
C VAL A 111 19.78 2.59 -11.64
N SER A 112 20.71 1.83 -12.20
CA SER A 112 21.82 2.40 -12.94
C SER A 112 21.55 2.31 -14.44
N ALA A 113 21.83 3.40 -15.15
CA ALA A 113 21.81 3.51 -16.60
C ALA A 113 23.07 2.90 -17.24
N VAL A 114 24.10 2.53 -16.45
CA VAL A 114 25.23 1.76 -17.01
C VAL A 114 24.78 0.35 -17.39
N PRO A 115 25.08 -0.09 -18.62
CA PRO A 115 24.81 -1.46 -19.03
C PRO A 115 25.47 -2.49 -18.09
N GLY A 116 24.73 -3.54 -17.73
CA GLY A 116 25.16 -4.55 -16.75
C GLY A 116 26.44 -5.36 -17.07
N TRP A 117 27.07 -5.15 -18.24
CA TRP A 117 28.37 -5.75 -18.58
C TRP A 117 29.56 -5.02 -17.94
N LEU A 118 29.38 -3.78 -17.49
CA LEU A 118 30.37 -3.03 -16.69
C LEU A 118 30.24 -3.36 -15.19
N GLY A 119 29.85 -4.60 -14.88
CA GLY A 119 29.55 -5.10 -13.54
C GLY A 119 30.57 -4.67 -12.50
N VAL A 120 30.21 -3.65 -11.72
CA VAL A 120 30.86 -3.36 -10.45
C VAL A 120 30.11 -4.16 -9.41
N SER A 121 30.79 -5.18 -8.90
CA SER A 121 30.41 -5.91 -7.71
C SER A 121 30.13 -4.90 -6.60
N SER A 122 28.89 -4.83 -6.12
CA SER A 122 28.59 -4.11 -4.88
C SER A 122 29.45 -4.70 -3.74
N PRO A 123 30.10 -3.86 -2.91
CA PRO A 123 30.71 -4.32 -1.66
C PRO A 123 29.67 -4.75 -0.62
#